data_AF-A0A350F318-F1
#
_entry.id   AF-A0A350F318-F1
#
_cell.length_a   1.000
_cell.length_b   1.000
_cell.length_c   1.000
_cell.angle_alpha   90.00
_cell.angle_beta   90.00
_cell.angle_gamma   90.00
#
_symmetry.space_group_name_H-M   'P 1'
#
loop_
_entity.id
_entity.type
_entity.pdbx_description
1 polymer ?
#
loop_
_entity_poly.entity_id
_entity_poly.type
_entity_poly.pdbx_seq_one_letter_code
_entity_poly.pdbx_strand_id
1 'polypeptide(L)'
;ADGLRRAWDDTVRKPVTASEVDWSVDAVPLPPAKHLSIAEFEAQLKAREGTFMAREGATRLAWLRRCRDGHRIEVAALRLGDVRILHLPGELFVEYQLAAKALRPDLFVAMAAYGDYAPWYIGTARAYEEGGYETEPRSSNVAPEVEEVLMGAIRRLLTD
;
A
#
# COMPACT_ATOMS: atom_id res chain seq x y z
N ALA A 1 -25.81 -13.36 4.31
CA ALA A 1 -26.40 -13.05 2.99
C ALA A 1 -27.26 -11.78 3.00
N ASP A 2 -28.08 -11.54 4.03
CA ASP A 2 -28.98 -10.37 4.06
C ASP A 2 -28.30 -9.01 3.84
N GLY A 3 -27.16 -8.75 4.50
CA GLY A 3 -26.42 -7.49 4.32
C GLY A 3 -25.91 -7.25 2.89
N LEU A 4 -25.45 -8.31 2.20
CA LEU A 4 -25.03 -8.21 0.79
C LEU A 4 -26.20 -7.91 -0.14
N ARG A 5 -27.36 -8.53 0.11
CA ARG A 5 -28.59 -8.26 -0.64
C ARG A 5 -29.05 -6.82 -0.45
N ARG A 6 -29.11 -6.33 0.80
CA ARG A 6 -29.47 -4.93 1.07
C ARG A 6 -28.53 -3.95 0.39
N ALA A 7 -27.22 -4.17 0.45
CA ALA A 7 -26.25 -3.33 -0.25
C ALA A 7 -26.45 -3.33 -1.78
N TRP A 8 -26.80 -4.48 -2.36
CA TRP A 8 -27.11 -4.58 -3.78
C TRP A 8 -28.39 -3.82 -4.15
N ASP A 9 -29.47 -4.02 -3.38
CA ASP A 9 -30.77 -3.40 -3.62
C ASP A 9 -30.71 -1.87 -3.43
N ASP A 10 -29.88 -1.38 -2.50
CA ASP A 10 -29.67 0.05 -2.22
C ASP A 10 -28.66 0.73 -3.17
N THR A 11 -28.12 0.01 -4.17
CA THR A 11 -27.11 0.57 -5.08
C THR A 11 -27.71 1.67 -5.97
N VAL A 12 -27.25 2.91 -5.76
CA VAL A 12 -27.59 4.05 -6.62
C VAL A 12 -26.65 4.08 -7.83
N ARG A 13 -27.23 3.99 -9.03
CA ARG A 13 -26.49 4.13 -10.29
C ARG A 13 -26.51 5.58 -10.75
N LYS A 14 -25.35 6.10 -11.17
CA LYS A 14 -25.21 7.41 -11.78
C LYS A 14 -24.57 7.25 -13.17
N PRO A 15 -24.98 8.03 -14.19
CA PRO A 15 -24.25 8.06 -15.45
C PRO A 15 -22.84 8.61 -15.22
N VAL A 16 -21.89 8.15 -16.02
CA VAL A 16 -20.51 8.66 -16.05
C VAL A 16 -20.20 9.04 -17.49
N THR A 17 -19.62 10.22 -17.67
CA THR A 17 -19.15 10.73 -18.96
C THR A 17 -17.64 10.57 -19.09
N ALA A 18 -17.11 10.62 -20.32
CA ALA A 18 -15.66 10.49 -20.55
C ALA A 18 -14.86 11.59 -19.81
N SER A 19 -15.40 12.80 -19.66
CA SER A 19 -14.76 13.90 -18.92
C SER A 19 -14.70 13.70 -17.40
N GLU A 20 -15.49 12.76 -16.88
CA GLU A 20 -15.53 12.44 -15.45
C GLU A 20 -14.60 11.28 -15.09
N VAL A 21 -13.94 10.67 -16.08
CA VAL A 21 -12.96 9.60 -15.89
C VAL A 21 -11.57 10.18 -16.01
N ASP A 22 -10.75 10.00 -14.98
CA ASP A 22 -9.33 10.36 -15.01
C ASP A 22 -8.50 9.36 -14.20
N TRP A 23 -7.23 9.24 -14.55
CA TRP A 23 -6.27 8.37 -13.86
C TRP A 23 -4.99 9.14 -13.55
N SER A 24 -4.80 9.46 -12.28
CA SER A 24 -3.62 10.17 -11.79
C SER A 24 -2.65 9.19 -11.12
N VAL A 25 -1.36 9.31 -11.40
CA VAL A 25 -0.31 8.44 -10.87
C VAL A 25 0.77 9.26 -10.18
N ASP A 26 1.22 8.78 -9.04
CA ASP A 26 2.39 9.30 -8.33
C ASP A 26 3.33 8.13 -7.99
N ALA A 27 4.58 8.23 -8.45
CA ALA A 27 5.59 7.24 -8.13
C ALA A 27 6.24 7.62 -6.79
N VAL A 28 6.38 6.68 -5.85
CA VAL A 28 6.93 6.93 -4.51
C VAL A 28 8.02 5.92 -4.11
N PRO A 29 9.08 6.37 -3.41
CA PRO A 29 10.07 5.46 -2.84
C PRO A 29 9.59 4.98 -1.47
N LEU A 30 9.31 3.69 -1.30
CA LEU A 30 9.02 3.18 0.04
C LEU A 30 10.32 2.76 0.75
N PRO A 31 10.58 3.28 1.96
CA PRO A 31 11.79 2.95 2.70
C PRO A 31 11.73 1.48 3.17
N PRO A 32 12.73 0.64 2.85
CA PRO A 32 12.75 -0.75 3.30
C PRO A 32 12.99 -0.83 4.81
N ALA A 33 12.47 -1.87 5.45
CA ALA A 33 12.65 -2.10 6.88
C ALA A 33 14.14 -2.28 7.24
N LYS A 34 14.59 -1.61 8.32
CA LYS A 34 16.02 -1.45 8.67
C LYS A 34 16.72 -2.76 9.06
N HIS A 35 15.97 -3.79 9.48
CA HIS A 35 16.52 -5.09 9.85
C HIS A 35 16.78 -6.01 8.65
N LEU A 36 16.36 -5.63 7.45
CA LEU A 36 16.56 -6.42 6.24
C LEU A 36 17.92 -6.11 5.61
N SER A 37 18.66 -7.15 5.22
CA SER A 37 20.02 -7.03 4.67
C SER A 37 20.20 -7.79 3.36
N ILE A 38 20.64 -7.08 2.31
CA ILE A 38 20.99 -7.70 1.03
C ILE A 38 22.11 -8.72 1.21
N ALA A 39 23.16 -8.36 1.96
CA ALA A 39 24.33 -9.21 2.14
C ALA A 39 23.98 -10.52 2.86
N GLU A 40 23.14 -10.45 3.90
CA GLU A 40 22.68 -11.63 4.64
C GLU A 40 21.82 -12.52 3.74
N PHE A 41 20.83 -11.97 3.05
CA PHE A 41 19.99 -12.74 2.15
C PHE A 41 20.76 -13.35 0.98
N GLU A 42 21.76 -12.67 0.44
CA GLU A 42 22.64 -13.23 -0.59
C GLU A 42 23.51 -14.38 -0.07
N ALA A 43 24.02 -14.28 1.16
CA ALA A 43 24.77 -15.35 1.80
C ALA A 43 23.87 -16.59 2.03
N GLN A 44 22.67 -16.38 2.58
CA GLN A 44 21.69 -17.45 2.81
C GLN A 44 21.25 -18.13 1.51
N LEU A 45 21.03 -17.35 0.44
CA LEU A 45 20.72 -17.88 -0.89
C LEU A 45 21.85 -18.76 -1.43
N LYS A 46 23.11 -18.31 -1.33
CA LYS A 46 24.28 -19.09 -1.76
C LYS A 46 24.45 -20.37 -0.94
N ALA A 47 24.20 -20.29 0.37
CA ALA A 47 24.24 -21.43 1.28
C ALA A 47 23.04 -22.39 1.12
N ARG A 48 22.03 -22.03 0.31
CA ARG A 48 20.78 -22.78 0.13
C ARG A 48 20.09 -23.09 1.45
N GLU A 49 20.07 -22.11 2.35
CA GLU A 49 19.45 -22.30 3.66
C GLU A 49 17.93 -22.55 3.52
N GLY A 50 17.45 -23.61 4.19
CA GLY A 50 16.02 -23.93 4.16
C GLY A 50 15.15 -22.83 4.77
N THR A 51 15.67 -22.11 5.78
CA THR A 51 15.01 -20.96 6.42
C THR A 51 14.81 -19.79 5.46
N PHE A 52 15.77 -19.52 4.57
CA PHE A 52 15.65 -18.50 3.53
C PHE A 52 14.51 -18.83 2.57
N MET A 53 14.43 -20.09 2.12
CA MET A 53 13.36 -20.53 1.21
C MET A 53 11.99 -20.53 1.91
N ALA A 54 11.94 -21.01 3.15
CA ALA A 54 10.70 -21.11 3.92
C ALA A 54 10.14 -19.76 4.41
N ARG A 55 10.95 -18.68 4.40
CA ARG A 55 10.56 -17.35 4.90
C ARG A 55 10.61 -16.27 3.82
N GLU A 56 10.36 -16.68 2.59
CA GLU A 56 10.31 -15.80 1.41
C GLU A 56 11.55 -14.89 1.25
N GLY A 57 12.74 -15.40 1.59
CA GLY A 57 13.97 -14.63 1.51
C GLY A 57 14.27 -14.11 0.10
N ALA A 58 13.85 -14.84 -0.94
CA ALA A 58 14.02 -14.43 -2.33
C ALA A 58 13.19 -13.17 -2.69
N THR A 59 11.94 -13.08 -2.20
CA THR A 59 11.08 -11.91 -2.47
C THR A 59 11.59 -10.69 -1.72
N ARG A 60 12.02 -10.86 -0.47
CA ARG A 60 12.70 -9.82 0.33
C ARG A 60 14.01 -9.34 -0.31
N LEU A 61 14.83 -10.25 -0.83
CA LEU A 61 16.05 -9.88 -1.54
C LEU A 61 15.74 -9.07 -2.82
N ALA A 62 14.71 -9.48 -3.59
CA ALA A 62 14.27 -8.74 -4.77
C ALA A 62 13.74 -7.35 -4.40
N TRP A 63 12.96 -7.24 -3.33
CA TRP A 63 12.49 -5.97 -2.76
C TRP A 63 13.65 -5.03 -2.43
N LEU A 64 14.62 -5.49 -1.62
CA LEU A 64 15.76 -4.66 -1.23
C LEU A 64 16.61 -4.20 -2.41
N ARG A 65 16.82 -5.08 -3.40
CA ARG A 65 17.55 -4.72 -4.63
C ARG A 65 16.82 -3.63 -5.42
N ARG A 66 15.49 -3.74 -5.57
CA ARG A 66 14.67 -2.71 -6.21
C ARG A 66 14.79 -1.35 -5.49
N CYS A 67 14.67 -1.34 -4.16
CA CYS A 67 14.86 -0.13 -3.35
C CYS A 67 16.25 0.48 -3.55
N ARG A 68 17.31 -0.33 -3.47
CA ARG A 68 18.70 0.10 -3.69
C ARG A 68 18.89 0.72 -5.07
N ASP A 69 18.27 0.13 -6.08
CA ASP A 69 18.36 0.58 -7.48
C ASP A 69 17.43 1.76 -7.78
N GLY A 70 16.78 2.34 -6.76
CA GLY A 70 15.96 3.54 -6.89
C GLY A 70 14.58 3.32 -7.52
N HIS A 71 14.10 2.07 -7.57
CA HIS A 71 12.75 1.79 -8.06
C HIS A 71 11.71 2.45 -7.16
N ARG A 72 10.72 3.08 -7.78
CA ARG A 72 9.59 3.71 -7.12
C ARG A 72 8.33 2.90 -7.42
N ILE A 73 7.43 2.80 -6.45
CA ILE A 73 6.14 2.15 -6.60
C ILE A 73 5.14 3.18 -7.10
N GLU A 74 4.35 2.82 -8.11
CA GLU A 74 3.27 3.65 -8.61
C GLU A 74 2.05 3.52 -7.68
N VAL A 75 1.63 4.63 -7.10
CA VAL A 75 0.31 4.75 -6.49
C VAL A 75 -0.57 5.60 -7.37
N ALA A 76 -1.86 5.29 -7.40
CA ALA A 76 -2.75 5.94 -8.34
C ALA A 76 -4.11 6.29 -7.72
N ALA A 77 -4.82 7.21 -8.37
CA ALA A 77 -6.21 7.49 -8.10
C ALA A 77 -7.02 7.39 -9.40
N LEU A 78 -8.03 6.53 -9.39
CA LEU A 78 -9.09 6.54 -10.39
C LEU A 78 -10.16 7.52 -9.95
N ARG A 79 -10.43 8.52 -10.79
CA ARG A 79 -11.56 9.42 -10.66
C ARG A 79 -12.72 8.94 -11.52
N LEU A 80 -13.91 8.90 -10.94
CA LEU A 80 -15.18 8.63 -11.63
C LEU A 80 -16.25 9.60 -11.10
N GLY A 81 -16.36 10.79 -11.69
CA GLY A 81 -17.25 11.85 -11.19
C GLY A 81 -16.89 12.23 -9.75
N ASP A 82 -17.83 12.05 -8.81
CA ASP A 82 -17.63 12.33 -7.37
C ASP A 82 -16.89 11.21 -6.62
N VAL A 83 -16.44 10.17 -7.31
CA VAL A 83 -15.74 9.01 -6.71
C VAL A 83 -14.23 9.13 -6.92
N ARG A 84 -13.45 8.81 -5.89
CA ARG A 84 -12.00 8.59 -5.97
C ARG A 84 -11.68 7.21 -5.43
N ILE A 85 -11.00 6.38 -6.23
CA ILE A 85 -10.50 5.07 -5.80
C ILE A 85 -8.97 5.13 -5.79
N LEU A 86 -8.39 5.09 -4.59
CA LEU A 86 -6.94 5.04 -4.41
C LEU A 86 -6.44 3.62 -4.59
N HIS A 87 -5.37 3.44 -5.36
CA HIS A 87 -4.66 2.19 -5.54
C HIS A 87 -3.31 2.28 -4.82
N LEU A 88 -3.16 1.51 -3.73
CA LEU A 88 -2.00 1.57 -2.83
C LEU A 88 -1.34 0.19 -2.64
N PRO A 89 -0.03 0.13 -2.31
CA PRO A 89 0.71 -1.11 -2.29
C PRO A 89 0.62 -1.86 -0.97
N GLY A 90 0.68 -3.20 -0.98
CA GLY A 90 0.72 -3.99 0.26
C GLY A 90 -0.60 -4.01 1.05
N GLU A 91 -0.54 -4.48 2.30
CA GLU A 91 -1.67 -4.60 3.22
C GLU A 91 -1.70 -3.41 4.18
N LEU A 92 -2.40 -2.34 3.78
CA LEU A 92 -2.49 -1.13 4.58
C LEU A 92 -3.45 -1.27 5.76
N PHE A 93 -3.09 -0.59 6.84
CA PHE A 93 -3.98 -0.30 7.96
C PHE A 93 -5.19 0.53 7.53
N VAL A 94 -6.31 0.37 8.25
CA VAL A 94 -7.59 1.04 7.92
C VAL A 94 -7.49 2.57 8.04
N GLU A 95 -6.56 3.05 8.86
CA GLU A 95 -6.25 4.45 9.11
C GLU A 95 -5.94 5.22 7.82
N TYR A 96 -5.29 4.60 6.83
CA TYR A 96 -5.02 5.24 5.55
C TYR A 96 -6.31 5.55 4.78
N GLN A 97 -7.27 4.63 4.75
CA GLN A 97 -8.58 4.84 4.15
C GLN A 97 -9.40 5.88 4.92
N LEU A 98 -9.37 5.83 6.26
CA LEU A 98 -10.07 6.81 7.09
C LEU A 98 -9.50 8.22 6.89
N ALA A 99 -8.17 8.36 6.82
CA ALA A 99 -7.50 9.63 6.56
C ALA A 99 -7.81 10.15 5.14
N ALA A 100 -7.80 9.27 4.13
CA ALA A 100 -8.17 9.64 2.76
C ALA A 100 -9.62 10.17 2.68
N LYS A 101 -10.57 9.52 3.35
CA LYS A 101 -11.95 10.02 3.44
C LYS A 101 -12.05 11.37 4.15
N ALA A 102 -11.27 11.57 5.22
CA ALA A 102 -11.25 12.83 5.96
C ALA A 102 -10.67 14.00 5.14
N LEU A 103 -9.79 13.73 4.18
CA LEU A 103 -9.24 14.75 3.27
C LEU A 103 -10.28 15.26 2.25
N ARG A 104 -11.25 14.42 1.87
CA ARG A 104 -12.29 14.75 0.87
C ARG A 104 -13.68 14.32 1.35
N PRO A 105 -14.22 14.99 2.38
CA PRO A 105 -15.55 14.67 2.91
C PRO A 105 -16.68 14.99 1.92
N ASP A 106 -16.39 15.78 0.88
CA ASP A 106 -17.26 16.13 -0.24
C ASP A 106 -17.38 15.02 -1.29
N LEU A 107 -16.45 14.05 -1.31
CA LEU A 107 -16.39 12.97 -2.28
C LEU A 107 -16.64 11.59 -1.67
N PHE A 108 -16.93 10.62 -2.53
CA PHE A 108 -16.85 9.20 -2.15
C PHE A 108 -15.42 8.69 -2.38
N VAL A 109 -14.66 8.53 -1.30
CA VAL A 109 -13.29 7.99 -1.36
C VAL A 109 -13.26 6.53 -0.92
N ALA A 110 -12.70 5.67 -1.78
CA ALA A 110 -12.42 4.27 -1.53
C ALA A 110 -10.94 3.96 -1.78
N MET A 111 -10.49 2.83 -1.25
CA MET A 111 -9.11 2.37 -1.39
C MET A 111 -9.08 0.89 -1.76
N ALA A 112 -8.38 0.61 -2.85
CA ALA A 112 -7.93 -0.70 -3.27
C ALA A 112 -6.45 -0.84 -2.90
N ALA A 113 -6.18 -1.42 -1.73
CA ALA A 113 -4.83 -1.81 -1.35
C ALA A 113 -4.38 -3.06 -2.14
N TYR A 114 -3.33 -3.75 -1.67
CA TYR A 114 -2.80 -4.99 -2.26
C TYR A 114 -2.15 -4.81 -3.65
N GLY A 115 -1.89 -3.57 -4.09
CA GLY A 115 -1.00 -3.30 -5.22
C GLY A 115 0.45 -3.67 -4.89
N ASP A 116 1.33 -3.76 -5.90
CA ASP A 116 2.79 -3.95 -5.78
C ASP A 116 3.27 -4.55 -4.45
N TYR A 117 2.97 -5.83 -4.23
CA TYR A 117 2.87 -6.44 -2.89
C TYR A 117 4.20 -6.73 -2.18
N ALA A 118 5.32 -6.20 -2.64
CA ALA A 118 6.62 -6.39 -1.98
C ALA A 118 6.70 -5.86 -0.51
N PRO A 119 6.00 -4.77 -0.14
CA PRO A 119 6.00 -4.25 1.23
C PRO A 119 5.34 -5.16 2.28
N TRP A 120 4.44 -6.05 1.85
CA TRP A 120 3.51 -6.79 2.73
C TRP A 120 2.70 -5.83 3.60
N TYR A 121 2.63 -6.04 4.92
CA TYR A 121 1.90 -5.15 5.82
C TYR A 121 2.52 -3.76 5.89
N ILE A 122 1.65 -2.75 5.91
CA ILE A 122 2.00 -1.34 6.06
C ILE A 122 1.14 -0.74 7.17
N GLY A 123 1.75 -0.54 8.34
CA GLY A 123 1.13 0.12 9.49
C GLY A 123 1.23 1.65 9.42
N THR A 124 0.65 2.31 10.41
CA THR A 124 1.02 3.71 10.75
C THR A 124 2.40 3.71 11.41
N ALA A 125 3.12 4.83 11.38
CA ALA A 125 4.44 4.95 11.99
C ALA A 125 4.41 4.56 13.48
N ARG A 126 3.37 5.01 14.19
CA ARG A 126 3.15 4.67 15.59
C ARG A 126 2.91 3.17 15.82
N ALA A 127 2.24 2.47 14.91
CA ALA A 127 1.97 1.04 15.06
C ALA A 127 3.25 0.18 15.06
N TYR A 128 4.35 0.66 14.48
CA TYR A 128 5.65 -0.02 14.59
C TYR A 128 6.29 0.10 15.98
N GLU A 129 5.96 1.15 16.74
CA GLU A 129 6.38 1.30 18.14
C GLU A 129 5.49 0.49 19.09
N GLU A 130 4.18 0.47 18.81
CA GLU A 130 3.19 -0.28 19.59
C GLU A 130 3.30 -1.80 19.38
N GLY A 131 3.79 -2.21 18.20
CA GLY A 131 3.93 -3.60 17.80
C GLY A 131 2.61 -4.24 17.38
N GLY A 132 2.68 -5.52 17.06
CA GLY A 132 1.56 -6.28 16.49
C GLY A 132 2.06 -7.30 15.47
N TYR A 133 1.15 -8.15 14.99
CA TYR A 133 1.50 -9.12 13.94
C TYR A 133 1.85 -8.40 12.64
N GLU A 134 1.22 -7.28 12.36
CA GLU A 134 1.33 -6.59 11.08
C GLU A 134 2.60 -5.74 11.00
N THR A 135 3.12 -5.27 12.14
CA THR A 135 4.30 -4.39 12.19
C THR A 135 5.57 -5.10 12.68
N GLU A 136 5.49 -6.38 13.04
CA GLU A 136 6.68 -7.14 13.45
C GLU A 136 7.65 -7.39 12.27
N PRO A 137 8.95 -7.62 12.55
CA PRO A 137 9.98 -7.77 11.52
C PRO A 137 9.72 -8.83 10.46
N ARG A 138 8.88 -9.83 10.76
CA ARG A 138 8.56 -10.92 9.83
C ARG A 138 7.35 -10.63 8.93
N SER A 139 6.62 -9.55 9.13
CA SER A 139 5.34 -9.28 8.45
C SER A 139 5.34 -7.98 7.65
N SER A 140 6.21 -7.02 7.99
CA SER A 140 6.38 -5.79 7.22
C SER A 140 7.79 -5.68 6.65
N ASN A 141 7.89 -5.34 5.37
CA ASN A 141 9.16 -5.14 4.68
C ASN A 141 9.53 -3.65 4.52
N VAL A 142 8.75 -2.74 5.10
CA VAL A 142 8.96 -1.28 5.07
C VAL A 142 9.26 -0.73 6.46
N ALA A 143 9.93 0.41 6.49
CA ALA A 143 10.21 1.15 7.71
C ALA A 143 9.04 2.10 8.07
N PRO A 144 8.91 2.54 9.35
CA PRO A 144 7.78 3.36 9.81
C PRO A 144 7.58 4.66 9.01
N GLU A 145 8.66 5.21 8.45
CA GLU A 145 8.66 6.42 7.61
C GLU A 145 7.80 6.28 6.34
N VAL A 146 7.39 5.05 5.99
CA VAL A 146 6.45 4.77 4.88
C VAL A 146 5.12 5.51 5.01
N GLU A 147 4.64 5.75 6.24
CA GLU A 147 3.36 6.45 6.45
C GLU A 147 3.40 7.86 5.88
N GLU A 148 4.47 8.61 6.15
CA GLU A 148 4.62 9.97 5.64
C GLU A 148 4.66 10.00 4.11
N VAL A 149 5.36 9.04 3.51
CA VAL A 149 5.48 8.90 2.06
C VAL A 149 4.09 8.66 1.42
N LEU A 150 3.35 7.67 1.93
CA LEU A 150 2.05 7.30 1.39
C LEU A 150 0.99 8.38 1.65
N MET A 151 0.95 8.95 2.86
CA MET A 151 0.04 10.06 3.17
C MET A 151 0.36 11.31 2.33
N GLY A 152 1.64 11.56 2.04
CA GLY A 152 2.06 12.59 1.09
C GLY A 152 1.49 12.36 -0.32
N ALA A 153 1.56 11.13 -0.81
CA ALA A 153 1.03 10.76 -2.12
C ALA A 153 -0.50 10.82 -2.18
N ILE A 154 -1.18 10.32 -1.14
CA ILE A 154 -2.65 10.39 -1.01
C ILE A 154 -3.11 11.86 -1.08
N ARG A 155 -2.44 12.78 -0.37
CA ARG A 155 -2.79 14.21 -0.43
C ARG A 155 -2.64 14.77 -1.85
N ARG A 156 -1.56 14.42 -2.56
CA ARG A 156 -1.33 14.86 -3.95
C ARG A 156 -2.33 14.28 -4.93
N LEU A 157 -2.73 13.02 -4.75
CA LEU A 157 -3.69 12.33 -5.62
C LEU A 157 -5.15 12.74 -5.39
N LEU A 158 -5.45 13.46 -4.31
CA LEU A 158 -6.79 13.91 -3.94
C LEU A 158 -6.98 15.44 -4.04
N THR A 159 -6.09 16.16 -4.74
CA THR A 159 -6.11 17.63 -4.80
C THR A 159 -7.18 18.25 -5.72
N ASP A 160 -7.88 17.44 -6.52
CA ASP A 160 -8.71 17.92 -7.64
C ASP A 160 -10.11 18.41 -7.29
#